data_AF-A0A7K1JH24-F1
#
_entry.id   AF-A0A7K1JH24-F1
#
_cell.length_a   1.000
_cell.length_b   1.000
_cell.length_c   1.000
_cell.angle_alpha   90.00
_cell.angle_beta   90.00
_cell.angle_gamma   90.00
#
_symmetry.space_group_name_H-M   'P 1'
#
loop_
_entity.id
_entity.type
_entity.pdbx_description
1 polymer ?
#
loop_
_entity_poly.entity_id
_entity_poly.type
_entity_poly.pdbx_seq_one_letter_code
_entity_poly.pdbx_strand_id
1 'polypeptide(L)'
;MTLTPPEGVPPLLWLVVFLLVGPPALMSKVGAKLPWVFGAAGRWWQGRTSSTASYRISQEELARVVADYERIREDYDEMVAWKATMETELTTANRRFWAAVAYIRRLVDFGNRHAPDADMPPLPELLRDIV
;
A
#
# COMPACT_ATOMS: atom_id res chain seq x y z
N MET A 1 -21.91 -65.00 -13.29
CA MET A 1 -22.02 -64.30 -14.59
C MET A 1 -20.60 -64.05 -15.10
N THR A 2 -20.28 -64.55 -16.28
CA THR A 2 -18.97 -64.43 -16.93
C THR A 2 -18.70 -62.98 -17.33
N LEU A 3 -17.66 -62.38 -16.75
CA LEU A 3 -17.24 -60.99 -16.96
C LEU A 3 -16.41 -60.85 -18.25
N THR A 4 -17.02 -61.12 -19.39
CA THR A 4 -16.39 -60.89 -20.70
C THR A 4 -16.95 -59.62 -21.33
N PRO A 5 -16.10 -58.66 -21.75
CA PRO A 5 -16.56 -57.48 -22.48
C PRO A 5 -17.19 -57.90 -23.82
N PRO A 6 -18.24 -57.20 -24.29
CA PRO A 6 -18.76 -57.40 -25.64
C PRO A 6 -17.67 -57.11 -26.69
N GLU A 7 -17.63 -57.90 -27.76
CA GLU A 7 -16.61 -57.79 -28.80
C GLU A 7 -16.55 -56.37 -29.40
N GLY A 8 -15.35 -55.80 -29.45
CA GLY A 8 -15.10 -54.44 -29.96
C GLY A 8 -14.94 -53.35 -28.89
N VAL A 9 -15.21 -53.64 -27.60
CA VAL A 9 -15.00 -52.66 -26.51
C VAL A 9 -13.67 -52.93 -25.80
N PRO A 10 -12.75 -51.93 -25.74
CA PRO A 10 -11.53 -52.06 -24.96
C PRO A 10 -11.83 -52.43 -23.50
N PRO A 11 -11.16 -53.43 -22.92
CA PRO A 11 -11.47 -53.93 -21.57
C PRO A 11 -11.48 -52.85 -20.49
N LEU A 12 -10.63 -51.81 -20.65
CA LEU A 12 -10.57 -50.64 -19.77
C LEU A 12 -11.82 -49.75 -19.87
N LEU A 13 -12.33 -49.51 -21.07
CA LEU A 13 -13.57 -48.74 -21.27
C LEU A 13 -14.77 -49.51 -20.73
N TRP A 14 -14.80 -50.83 -20.90
CA TRP A 14 -15.84 -51.67 -20.32
C TRP A 14 -15.85 -51.61 -18.79
N LEU A 15 -14.67 -51.61 -18.15
CA LEU A 15 -14.52 -51.40 -16.72
C LEU A 15 -15.06 -50.04 -16.26
N VAL A 16 -14.78 -48.96 -17.00
CA VAL A 16 -15.28 -47.62 -16.68
C VAL A 16 -16.81 -47.55 -16.80
N VAL A 17 -17.39 -48.09 -17.87
CA VAL A 17 -18.85 -48.12 -18.08
C VAL A 17 -19.53 -48.96 -16.98
N PHE A 18 -18.96 -50.12 -16.66
CA PHE A 18 -19.47 -50.98 -15.59
C PHE A 18 -19.35 -50.31 -14.20
N LEU A 19 -18.31 -49.50 -13.96
CA LEU A 19 -18.15 -48.73 -12.73
C LEU A 19 -19.20 -47.61 -12.59
N LEU A 20 -19.64 -47.03 -13.71
CA LEU A 20 -20.54 -45.88 -13.76
C LEU A 20 -22.03 -46.28 -13.82
N VAL A 21 -22.36 -47.46 -14.37
CA VAL A 21 -23.74 -47.92 -14.64
C VAL A 21 -24.08 -49.27 -13.97
N GLY A 22 -23.11 -49.95 -13.34
CA GLY A 22 -23.30 -51.27 -12.73
C GLY A 22 -24.08 -51.26 -11.40
N PRO A 23 -24.58 -52.42 -10.95
CA PRO A 23 -25.38 -52.54 -9.72
C PRO A 23 -24.59 -52.07 -8.47
N PRO A 24 -25.24 -51.39 -7.50
CA PRO A 24 -24.58 -50.76 -6.33
C PRO A 24 -23.86 -51.74 -5.38
N ALA A 25 -23.95 -53.05 -5.64
CA ALA A 25 -23.39 -54.11 -4.80
C ALA A 25 -21.84 -54.21 -4.84
N LEU A 26 -21.16 -53.58 -5.80
CA LEU A 26 -19.68 -53.58 -5.86
C LEU A 26 -19.05 -52.31 -5.25
N MET A 27 -19.80 -51.21 -5.15
CA MET A 27 -19.32 -49.99 -4.49
C MET A 27 -19.23 -50.14 -2.97
N SER A 28 -20.05 -50.99 -2.34
CA SER A 28 -20.04 -51.15 -0.87
C SER A 28 -18.83 -51.92 -0.33
N LYS A 29 -18.19 -52.77 -1.14
CA LYS A 29 -16.99 -53.55 -0.74
C LYS A 29 -15.66 -52.99 -1.25
N VAL A 30 -15.63 -52.35 -2.42
CA VAL A 30 -14.40 -51.74 -2.96
C VAL A 30 -14.22 -50.31 -2.43
N GLY A 31 -15.31 -49.56 -2.25
CA GLY A 31 -15.27 -48.26 -1.58
C GLY A 31 -14.78 -48.33 -0.14
N ALA A 32 -15.04 -49.45 0.55
CA ALA A 32 -14.59 -49.71 1.92
C ALA A 32 -13.09 -50.05 2.04
N LYS A 33 -12.39 -50.37 0.93
CA LYS A 33 -11.00 -50.86 0.95
C LYS A 33 -9.98 -49.90 0.32
N LEU A 34 -10.41 -48.75 -0.21
CA LEU A 34 -9.52 -47.66 -0.64
C LEU A 34 -9.69 -46.37 0.18
N PRO A 35 -9.54 -46.39 1.53
CA PRO A 35 -9.51 -45.16 2.33
C PRO A 35 -8.46 -44.16 1.83
N TRP A 36 -7.37 -44.67 1.25
CA TRP A 36 -6.21 -43.87 0.90
C TRP A 36 -6.41 -43.01 -0.35
N VAL A 37 -7.09 -43.52 -1.38
CA VAL A 37 -7.28 -42.79 -2.66
C VAL A 37 -8.35 -41.73 -2.54
N PHE A 38 -9.48 -42.03 -1.91
CA PHE A 38 -10.51 -41.03 -1.64
C PHE A 38 -10.02 -39.95 -0.66
N GLY A 39 -9.24 -40.33 0.36
CA GLY A 39 -8.60 -39.37 1.27
C GLY A 39 -7.53 -38.49 0.59
N ALA A 40 -6.72 -39.06 -0.30
CA ALA A 40 -5.72 -38.31 -1.07
C ALA A 40 -6.38 -37.35 -2.08
N ALA A 41 -7.43 -37.81 -2.77
CA ALA A 41 -8.22 -36.97 -3.68
C ALA A 41 -8.91 -35.82 -2.92
N GLY A 42 -9.51 -36.11 -1.76
CA GLY A 42 -10.10 -35.08 -0.89
C GLY A 42 -9.09 -34.04 -0.41
N ARG A 43 -7.91 -34.47 0.06
CA ARG A 43 -6.83 -33.56 0.45
C ARG A 43 -6.28 -32.74 -0.72
N TRP A 44 -6.16 -33.35 -1.90
CA TRP A 44 -5.73 -32.64 -3.11
C TRP A 44 -6.76 -31.59 -3.56
N TRP A 45 -8.05 -31.93 -3.51
CA TRP A 45 -9.13 -31.01 -3.84
C TRP A 45 -9.21 -29.86 -2.82
N GLN A 46 -9.13 -30.18 -1.53
CA GLN A 46 -9.09 -29.19 -0.46
C GLN A 46 -7.85 -28.29 -0.53
N GLY A 47 -6.69 -28.85 -0.89
CA GLY A 47 -5.45 -28.10 -1.15
C GLY A 47 -5.54 -27.16 -2.35
N ARG A 48 -6.29 -27.54 -3.39
CA ARG A 48 -6.55 -26.66 -4.54
C ARG A 48 -7.45 -25.49 -4.17
N THR A 49 -8.55 -25.76 -3.47
CA THR A 49 -9.49 -24.74 -3.01
C THR A 49 -8.83 -23.78 -2.03
N SER A 50 -8.02 -24.29 -1.09
CA SER A 50 -7.25 -23.44 -0.17
C SER A 50 -6.21 -22.60 -0.90
N SER A 51 -5.48 -23.16 -1.88
CA SER A 51 -4.50 -22.37 -2.66
C SER A 51 -5.16 -21.21 -3.43
N THR A 52 -6.38 -21.41 -3.93
CA THR A 52 -7.12 -20.39 -4.67
C THR A 52 -7.65 -19.30 -3.73
N ALA A 53 -8.11 -19.69 -2.53
CA ALA A 53 -8.54 -18.76 -1.49
C ALA A 53 -7.36 -17.94 -0.94
N SER A 54 -6.22 -18.58 -0.65
CA SER A 54 -4.98 -17.92 -0.23
C SER A 54 -4.47 -16.95 -1.29
N TYR A 55 -4.50 -17.33 -2.57
CA TYR A 55 -4.11 -16.45 -3.67
C TYR A 55 -5.00 -15.20 -3.74
N ARG A 56 -6.32 -15.35 -3.58
CA ARG A 56 -7.24 -14.20 -3.53
C ARG A 56 -6.95 -13.26 -2.36
N ILE A 57 -6.73 -13.82 -1.16
CA ILE A 57 -6.39 -13.03 0.03
C ILE A 57 -5.09 -12.25 -0.20
N SER A 58 -4.05 -12.92 -0.73
CA SER A 58 -2.78 -12.25 -1.03
C SER A 58 -2.92 -11.15 -2.10
N GLN A 59 -3.78 -11.34 -3.10
CA GLN A 59 -4.07 -10.30 -4.10
C GLN A 59 -4.80 -9.10 -3.49
N GLU A 60 -5.75 -9.34 -2.59
CA GLU A 60 -6.45 -8.26 -1.87
C GLU A 60 -5.51 -7.50 -0.92
N GLU A 61 -4.60 -8.20 -0.24
CA GLU A 61 -3.56 -7.58 0.59
C GLU A 61 -2.57 -6.75 -0.24
N LEU A 62 -2.11 -7.28 -1.38
CA LEU A 62 -1.27 -6.53 -2.32
C LEU A 62 -1.97 -5.27 -2.82
N ALA A 63 -3.24 -5.36 -3.17
CA ALA A 63 -4.02 -4.21 -3.61
C ALA A 63 -4.13 -3.13 -2.52
N ARG A 64 -4.31 -3.52 -1.25
CA ARG A 64 -4.32 -2.58 -0.12
C ARG A 64 -2.97 -1.90 0.06
N VAL A 65 -1.89 -2.68 0.01
CA VAL A 65 -0.52 -2.14 0.14
C VAL A 65 -0.23 -1.15 -0.99
N VAL A 66 -0.60 -1.45 -2.22
CA VAL A 66 -0.44 -0.54 -3.36
C VAL A 66 -1.22 0.75 -3.14
N ALA A 67 -2.49 0.67 -2.72
CA ALA A 67 -3.30 1.85 -2.43
C ALA A 67 -2.72 2.70 -1.29
N ASP A 68 -2.19 2.06 -0.23
CA ASP A 68 -1.51 2.77 0.86
C ASP A 68 -0.23 3.47 0.37
N TYR A 69 0.54 2.83 -0.52
CA TYR A 69 1.72 3.44 -1.13
C TYR A 69 1.37 4.64 -2.01
N GLU A 70 0.30 4.54 -2.80
CA GLU A 70 -0.19 5.66 -3.61
C GLU A 70 -0.60 6.83 -2.74
N ARG A 71 -1.38 6.59 -1.67
CA ARG A 71 -1.75 7.62 -0.70
C ARG A 71 -0.55 8.27 -0.03
N ILE A 72 0.42 7.48 0.44
CA ILE A 72 1.64 8.01 1.06
C ILE A 72 2.43 8.88 0.06
N ARG A 73 2.44 8.49 -1.21
CA ARG A 73 3.11 9.26 -2.26
C ARG A 73 2.41 10.59 -2.50
N GLU A 74 1.08 10.61 -2.56
CA GLU A 74 0.29 11.84 -2.68
C GLU A 74 0.53 12.77 -1.49
N ASP A 75 0.47 12.24 -0.26
CA ASP A 75 0.75 13.00 0.96
C ASP A 75 2.17 13.58 0.93
N TYR A 76 3.15 12.81 0.47
CA TYR A 76 4.53 13.27 0.35
C TYR A 76 4.67 14.40 -0.68
N ASP A 77 4.04 14.28 -1.84
CA ASP A 77 4.07 15.31 -2.88
C ASP A 77 3.40 16.61 -2.38
N GLU A 78 2.31 16.51 -1.62
CA GLU A 78 1.67 17.65 -0.97
C GLU A 78 2.61 18.31 0.07
N MET A 79 3.25 17.52 0.94
CA MET A 79 4.18 18.02 1.94
C MET A 79 5.38 18.74 1.29
N VAL A 80 5.90 18.21 0.17
CA VAL A 80 6.98 18.85 -0.58
C VAL A 80 6.54 20.18 -1.17
N ALA A 81 5.33 20.25 -1.76
CA ALA A 81 4.78 21.48 -2.29
C ALA A 81 4.54 22.54 -1.19
N TRP A 82 4.01 22.11 -0.06
CA TRP A 82 3.80 22.96 1.10
C TRP A 82 5.13 23.50 1.65
N LYS A 83 6.14 22.65 1.77
CA LYS A 83 7.49 23.04 2.20
C LYS A 83 8.09 24.11 1.27
N ALA A 84 8.01 23.91 -0.04
CA ALA A 84 8.53 24.88 -1.02
C ALA A 84 7.83 26.25 -0.91
N THR A 85 6.53 26.24 -0.64
CA THR A 85 5.74 27.46 -0.40
C THR A 85 6.21 28.16 0.87
N MET A 86 6.32 27.44 1.98
CA MET A 86 6.79 27.97 3.26
C MET A 86 8.22 28.53 3.17
N GLU A 87 9.14 27.86 2.48
CA GLU A 87 10.50 28.36 2.25
C GLU A 87 10.50 29.69 1.48
N THR A 88 9.61 29.82 0.48
CA THR A 88 9.45 31.04 -0.30
C THR A 88 8.89 32.18 0.55
N GLU A 89 7.88 31.89 1.38
CA GLU A 89 7.28 32.86 2.29
C GLU A 89 8.27 33.35 3.35
N LEU A 90 9.00 32.42 3.98
CA LEU A 90 10.03 32.74 4.97
C LEU A 90 11.16 33.56 4.35
N THR A 91 11.60 33.21 3.15
CA THR A 91 12.63 33.98 2.42
C THR A 91 12.13 35.40 2.15
N THR A 92 10.88 35.55 1.74
CA THR A 92 10.27 36.86 1.47
C THR A 92 10.11 37.68 2.74
N ALA A 93 9.64 37.08 3.82
CA ALA A 93 9.51 37.70 5.13
C ALA A 93 10.87 38.16 5.65
N ASN A 94 11.90 37.31 5.56
CA ASN A 94 13.26 37.64 5.96
C ASN A 94 13.83 38.80 5.14
N ARG A 95 13.65 38.81 3.81
CA ARG A 95 14.06 39.95 2.96
C ARG A 95 13.37 41.25 3.37
N ARG A 96 12.06 41.21 3.64
CA ARG A 96 11.29 42.37 4.11
C ARG A 96 11.78 42.86 5.47
N PHE A 97 12.07 41.94 6.38
CA PHE A 97 12.63 42.24 7.69
C PHE A 97 13.96 42.99 7.57
N TRP A 98 14.91 42.46 6.80
CA TRP A 98 16.20 43.11 6.60
C TRP A 98 16.11 44.46 5.87
N ALA A 99 15.18 44.59 4.91
CA ALA A 99 14.91 45.87 4.27
C ALA A 99 14.38 46.91 5.27
N ALA A 100 13.48 46.50 6.17
CA ALA A 100 12.97 47.37 7.23
C ALA A 100 14.07 47.77 8.21
N VAL A 101 14.92 46.83 8.64
CA VAL A 101 16.07 47.13 9.52
C VAL A 101 17.03 48.13 8.86
N ALA A 102 17.37 47.93 7.59
CA ALA A 102 18.23 48.85 6.85
C ALA A 102 17.60 50.26 6.73
N TYR A 103 16.29 50.32 6.50
CA TYR A 103 15.56 51.58 6.44
C TYR A 103 15.55 52.31 7.79
N ILE A 104 15.32 51.60 8.89
CA ILE A 104 15.38 52.15 10.25
C ILE A 104 16.78 52.71 10.54
N ARG A 105 17.85 51.95 10.25
CA ARG A 105 19.23 52.44 10.41
C ARG A 105 19.46 53.75 9.64
N ARG A 106 19.00 53.81 8.39
CA ARG A 106 19.10 55.02 7.56
C ARG A 106 18.34 56.21 8.17
N LEU A 107 17.17 55.97 8.76
CA LEU A 107 16.39 57.02 9.44
C LEU A 107 17.10 57.52 10.70
N VAL A 108 17.66 56.62 11.51
CA VAL A 108 18.43 56.97 12.70
C VAL A 108 19.66 57.80 12.32
N ASP A 109 20.43 57.36 11.32
CA ASP A 109 21.61 58.09 10.83
C ASP A 109 21.24 59.47 10.29
N PHE A 110 20.10 59.57 9.59
CA PHE A 110 19.58 60.84 9.10
C PHE A 110 19.20 61.77 10.26
N GLY A 111 18.46 61.28 11.26
CA GLY A 111 18.08 62.06 12.43
C GLY A 111 19.29 62.55 13.22
N ASN A 112 20.25 61.67 13.49
CA ASN A 112 21.48 62.01 14.20
C ASN A 112 22.31 63.08 13.48
N ARG A 113 22.28 63.10 12.14
CA ARG A 113 22.99 64.12 11.35
C ARG A 113 22.35 65.51 11.44
N HIS A 114 21.03 65.58 11.54
CA HIS A 114 20.28 66.85 11.48
C HIS A 114 19.87 67.39 12.86
N ALA A 115 19.80 66.53 13.88
CA ALA A 115 19.48 66.91 15.26
C ALA A 115 20.30 66.04 16.23
N PRO A 116 21.60 66.34 16.41
CA PRO A 116 22.50 65.50 17.21
C PRO A 116 22.15 65.49 18.71
N ASP A 117 21.50 66.55 19.20
CA ASP A 117 21.12 66.69 20.61
C ASP A 117 19.68 66.25 20.90
N ALA A 118 18.96 65.71 19.91
CA ALA A 118 17.59 65.24 20.09
C ALA A 118 17.57 63.87 20.80
N ASP A 119 16.74 63.75 21.84
CA ASP A 119 16.53 62.50 22.57
C ASP A 119 15.76 61.51 21.67
N MET A 120 16.45 60.49 21.15
CA MET A 120 15.83 59.45 20.32
C MET A 120 15.29 58.30 21.18
N PRO A 121 14.11 57.76 20.84
CA PRO A 121 13.60 56.58 21.52
C PRO A 121 14.55 55.39 21.34
N PRO A 122 14.74 54.56 22.38
CA PRO A 122 15.65 53.43 22.33
C PRO A 122 15.17 52.37 21.33
N LEU A 123 16.11 51.62 20.75
CA LEU A 123 15.80 50.54 19.83
C LEU A 123 14.86 49.51 20.49
N PRO A 124 13.85 49.00 19.75
CA PRO A 124 12.99 47.92 20.22
C PRO A 124 13.81 46.70 20.66
N GLU A 125 13.37 46.02 21.73
CA GLU A 125 14.10 44.90 22.32
C GLU A 125 14.41 43.79 21.31
N LEU A 126 13.45 43.47 20.44
CA LEU A 126 13.58 42.51 19.35
C LEU A 126 14.72 42.81 18.34
N LEU A 127 15.21 44.05 18.31
CA LEU A 127 16.26 44.49 17.39
C LEU A 127 17.61 44.74 18.08
N ARG A 128 17.69 44.66 19.42
CA ARG A 128 18.94 44.94 20.16
C ARG A 128 20.06 43.96 19.84
N ASP A 129 19.73 42.69 19.62
CA ASP A 129 20.72 41.63 19.37
C ASP A 129 21.08 41.49 17.88
N ILE A 130 20.38 42.21 17.01
CA ILE A 130 20.50 42.12 15.54
C ILE A 130 21.24 43.34 14.97
N VAL A 131 21.20 44.46 15.68
CA VAL A 131 21.71 45.76 15.22
C VAL A 131 23.16 46.00 15.63
#